data_AF-A0A1G8W7B1-F1
#
_entry.id   AF-A0A1G8W7B1-F1
#
_cell.length_a   1.000
_cell.length_b   1.000
_cell.length_c   1.000
_cell.angle_alpha   90.00
_cell.angle_beta   90.00
_cell.angle_gamma   90.00
#
_symmetry.space_group_name_H-M   'P 1'
#
loop_
_entity.id
_entity.type
_entity.pdbx_description
1 polymer ?
#
loop_
_entity_poly.entity_id
_entity_poly.type
_entity_poly.pdbx_seq_one_letter_code
_entity_poly.pdbx_strand_id
1 'polypeptide(L)' 'MDRPAVVKTITVILYGVAYHGTYFVHNSIVYVQSTFGSKATQLGTSPPELVAKLLLSELVRERVPATDR' A
#
# COMPACT_ATOMS: atom_id res chain seq x y z
N MET A 1 20.60 -13.19 -11.86
CA MET A 1 19.82 -13.62 -10.68
C MET A 1 19.01 -12.43 -10.22
N ASP A 2 17.68 -12.54 -10.26
CA ASP A 2 16.77 -11.49 -9.79
C ASP A 2 17.02 -11.27 -8.30
N ARG A 3 17.38 -10.04 -7.90
CA ARG A 3 17.56 -9.72 -6.48
C ARG A 3 16.18 -9.83 -5.82
N PRO A 4 16.03 -10.55 -4.69
CA PRO A 4 14.74 -10.63 -4.01
C PRO A 4 14.25 -9.21 -3.70
N ALA A 5 13.02 -8.91 -4.09
CA ALA A 5 12.44 -7.60 -3.84
C ALA A 5 12.37 -7.38 -2.33
N VAL A 6 12.99 -6.30 -1.85
CA VAL A 6 12.98 -5.98 -0.41
C VAL A 6 11.55 -5.63 0.00
N VAL A 7 10.97 -6.46 0.86
CA VAL A 7 9.64 -6.22 1.44
C VAL A 7 9.77 -5.25 2.61
N LYS A 8 8.97 -4.19 2.59
CA LYS A 8 8.93 -3.13 3.61
C LYS A 8 7.54 -3.02 4.19
N THR A 9 7.44 -2.78 5.50
CA THR A 9 6.16 -2.53 6.17
C THR A 9 5.77 -1.06 6.06
N ILE A 10 4.49 -0.79 5.84
CA ILE A 10 3.89 0.55 5.86
C ILE A 10 2.68 0.57 6.80
N THR A 11 2.42 1.76 7.33
CA THR A 11 1.22 2.04 8.13
C THR A 11 0.58 3.32 7.62
N VAL A 12 -0.74 3.34 7.55
CA VAL A 12 -1.55 4.54 7.27
C VAL A 12 -2.57 4.71 8.38
N ILE A 13 -2.89 5.95 8.74
CA ILE A 13 -3.93 6.26 9.72
C ILE A 13 -5.14 6.77 8.95
N LEU A 14 -6.26 6.06 9.04
CA LEU A 14 -7.53 6.43 8.43
C LEU A 14 -8.65 6.28 9.45
N TYR A 15 -9.55 7.25 9.54
CA TYR A 15 -10.67 7.21 10.50
C TYR A 15 -10.23 7.00 11.97
N GLY A 16 -9.04 7.48 12.33
CA GLY A 16 -8.46 7.28 13.67
C GLY A 16 -7.91 5.88 13.94
N VAL A 17 -7.89 4.99 12.94
CA VAL A 17 -7.40 3.61 13.05
C VAL A 17 -6.10 3.48 12.23
N ALA A 18 -5.11 2.79 12.81
CA ALA A 18 -3.88 2.43 12.12
C ALA A 18 -4.09 1.16 11.30
N TYR A 19 -3.86 1.24 9.99
CA TYR A 19 -3.94 0.12 9.06
C TYR A 19 -2.54 -0.21 8.56
N HIS A 20 -2.21 -1.50 8.58
CA HIS A 20 -0.89 -2.01 8.25
C HIS A 20 -0.90 -2.73 6.91
N GLY A 21 0.21 -2.62 6.19
CA GLY A 21 0.46 -3.36 4.96
C GLY A 21 1.95 -3.56 4.73
N THR A 22 2.28 -4.35 3.72
CA THR A 22 3.64 -4.50 3.23
C THR A 22 3.69 -4.12 1.77
N TYR A 23 4.86 -3.67 1.31
CA TYR A 23 5.10 -3.39 -0.08
C TYR A 23 6.49 -3.82 -0.53
N PHE A 24 6.62 -4.11 -1.81
CA PHE A 24 7.90 -4.28 -2.49
C PHE A 24 7.85 -3.64 -3.87
N VAL A 25 9.02 -3.40 -4.45
CA VAL A 25 9.16 -2.84 -5.80
C VAL A 25 9.83 -3.87 -6.69
N HIS A 26 9.24 -4.13 -7.84
CA HIS A 26 9.82 -4.98 -8.87
C HIS A 26 9.50 -4.40 -10.24
N ASN A 27 10.49 -4.27 -11.13
CA ASN A 27 10.35 -3.70 -12.47
C ASN A 27 9.58 -2.36 -12.50
N SER A 28 9.93 -1.44 -11.59
CA SER A 28 9.25 -0.15 -11.44
C SER A 28 7.75 -0.25 -11.13
N ILE A 29 7.27 -1.38 -10.65
CA ILE A 29 5.90 -1.57 -10.14
C ILE A 29 6.00 -1.71 -8.63
N VAL A 30 5.18 -0.94 -7.92
CA VAL A 30 4.98 -1.12 -6.48
C VAL A 30 3.82 -2.07 -6.27
N TYR A 31 4.07 -3.11 -5.48
CA TYR A 31 3.07 -4.10 -5.08
C TYR A 31 2.79 -3.90 -3.59
N VAL A 32 1.52 -3.75 -3.23
CA VAL A 32 1.06 -3.58 -1.86
C VAL A 32 0.17 -4.75 -1.49
N GLN A 33 0.39 -5.30 -0.29
CA GLN A 33 -0.42 -6.36 0.29
C GLN A 33 -0.83 -6.01 1.72
N SER A 34 -2.10 -6.26 2.05
CA SER A 34 -2.69 -6.06 3.37
C SER A 34 -3.81 -7.06 3.61
N THR A 35 -4.39 -7.04 4.81
CA THR A 35 -5.59 -7.83 5.14
C THR A 35 -6.82 -7.44 4.32
N PHE A 36 -6.83 -6.24 3.72
CA PHE A 36 -7.93 -5.74 2.88
C PHE A 36 -7.81 -6.16 1.42
N GLY A 37 -6.68 -6.77 1.03
CA GLY A 37 -6.37 -7.21 -0.31
C GLY A 37 -5.00 -6.74 -0.78
N SER A 38 -4.79 -6.83 -2.10
CA SER A 38 -3.56 -6.44 -2.77
C SER A 38 -3.82 -5.50 -3.93
N LYS A 39 -2.91 -4.55 -4.15
CA LYS A 39 -2.97 -3.61 -5.27
C LYS A 39 -1.56 -3.36 -5.79
N ALA A 40 -1.43 -3.11 -7.09
CA ALA A 40 -0.15 -2.80 -7.71
C ALA A 40 -0.29 -1.66 -8.70
N THR A 41 0.74 -0.83 -8.81
CA THR A 41 0.78 0.26 -9.80
C THR A 41 2.20 0.59 -10.22
N GLN A 42 2.34 1.20 -11.39
CA GLN A 42 3.63 1.64 -11.89
C GLN A 42 4.11 2.87 -11.10
N LEU A 43 5.38 2.82 -10.68
CA LEU A 43 6.07 3.97 -10.13
C LEU A 43 6.36 4.95 -11.25
N GLY A 44 5.75 6.13 -11.16
CA GLY A 44 6.15 7.30 -11.93
C GLY A 44 7.39 7.94 -11.30
N THR A 45 7.32 9.25 -11.04
CA THR A 45 8.40 10.01 -10.39
C THR A 45 8.29 10.03 -8.85
N SER A 46 7.19 9.53 -8.30
CA SER A 46 6.92 9.56 -6.86
C SER A 46 7.72 8.51 -6.07
N PRO A 47 8.09 8.78 -4.80
CA PRO A 47 8.74 7.81 -3.94
C PRO A 47 7.88 6.55 -3.73
N PRO A 48 8.47 5.34 -3.74
CA PRO A 48 7.69 4.10 -3.65
C PRO A 48 6.84 3.96 -2.40
N GLU A 49 7.36 4.43 -1.25
CA GLU A 49 6.63 4.38 0.01
C GLU A 49 5.37 5.25 -0.01
N LEU A 50 5.44 6.41 -0.67
CA LEU A 50 4.29 7.31 -0.80
C LEU A 50 3.19 6.66 -1.63
N VAL A 51 3.55 6.09 -2.79
CA VAL A 51 2.60 5.37 -3.65
C VAL A 51 2.03 4.16 -2.92
N ALA A 52 2.85 3.43 -2.16
CA ALA A 52 2.39 2.28 -1.39
C ALA A 52 1.36 2.68 -0.31
N LYS A 53 1.57 3.79 0.40
CA LYS A 53 0.60 4.33 1.38
C LYS A 53 -0.70 4.78 0.72
N LEU A 54 -0.65 5.36 -0.48
CA LEU A 54 -1.85 5.71 -1.24
C LEU A 54 -2.66 4.46 -1.61
N LEU A 55 -2.00 3.43 -2.18
CA LEU A 55 -2.65 2.16 -2.51
C LEU A 55 -3.24 1.46 -1.29
N LEU A 56 -2.52 1.46 -0.16
CA LEU A 56 -3.06 0.91 1.10
C LEU A 56 -4.30 1.69 1.56
N SER A 57 -4.29 3.01 1.42
CA SER A 57 -5.42 3.84 1.80
C SER A 57 -6.66 3.58 0.93
N GLU A 58 -6.46 3.33 -0.37
CA GLU A 58 -7.53 2.92 -1.29
C GLU A 58 -8.11 1.57 -0.90
N LEU A 59 -7.26 0.55 -0.67
CA LEU A 59 -7.70 -0.78 -0.23
C LEU A 59 -8.55 -0.71 1.05
N VAL A 60 -8.15 0.13 2.00
CA VAL A 60 -8.92 0.35 3.23
C VAL A 60 -10.26 1.02 2.91
N ARG A 61 -10.29 2.08 2.10
CA ARG A 61 -11.55 2.79 1.75
C ARG A 61 -12.52 1.92 0.94
N GLU A 62 -12.02 1.03 0.09
CA GLU A 62 -12.83 0.09 -0.68
C GLU A 62 -13.51 -0.96 0.21
N ARG A 63 -12.96 -1.24 1.41
CA ARG A 63 -13.44 -2.30 2.31
C ARG A 63 -14.06 -1.80 3.60
N VAL A 64 -13.69 -0.60 4.04
CA VAL A 64 -14.19 0.02 5.26
C VAL A 64 -15.11 1.16 4.85
N PRO A 65 -16.44 1.02 5.03
CA PRO A 65 -17.35 2.13 4.78
C PRO A 65 -16.97 3.29 5.69
N ALA A 66 -16.93 4.50 5.13
CA ALA A 66 -16.76 5.72 5.91
C ALA A 66 -17.90 5.74 6.94
N THR A 67 -17.57 5.41 8.18
CA THR A 67 -18.55 5.47 9.27
C THR A 67 -18.73 6.95 9.56
N ASP A 68 -19.83 7.50 9.03
CA ASP A 68 -20.35 8.82 9.38
C ASP A 68 -20.47 8.85 10.92
N ARG A 69 -19.67 9.71 11.55
CA ARG A 69 -19.64 9.90 13.00
C ARG A 69 -20.10 11.31 13.32
#